data_AF-A0A5A7Z0Y8-F1
#
_entry.id   AF-A0A5A7Z0Y8-F1
#
_cell.length_a   1.000
_cell.length_b   1.000
_cell.length_c   1.000
_cell.angle_alpha   90.00
_cell.angle_beta   90.00
_cell.angle_gamma   90.00
#
_symmetry.space_group_name_H-M   'P 1'
#
loop_
_entity.id
_entity.type
_entity.pdbx_description
1 polymer ?
#
loop_
_entity_poly.entity_id
_entity_poly.type
_entity_poly.pdbx_seq_one_letter_code
_entity_poly.pdbx_strand_id
1 'polypeptide(L)' 'MAIDVRADARLREIAAVMGCPVEAFYASEGEAGDATMTYELLCLWHAIQEPQGRERVLRSARHEAQKETQGAKAAE' A
#
# COMPACT_ATOMS: atom_id res chain seq x y z
N MET A 1 16.66 15.31 15.37
CA MET A 1 15.48 16.13 15.00
C MET A 1 14.64 16.30 16.26
N ALA A 2 14.37 17.52 16.70
CA ALA A 2 13.45 17.74 17.82
C ALA A 2 12.04 17.45 17.30
N ILE A 3 11.50 16.27 17.63
CA ILE A 3 10.08 15.99 17.39
C ILE A 3 9.33 17.00 18.24
N ASP A 4 8.56 17.87 17.59
CA ASP A 4 7.69 18.82 18.28
C ASP A 4 6.78 18.03 19.21
N VAL A 5 6.92 18.24 20.53
CA VAL A 5 6.18 17.52 21.57
C VAL A 5 4.68 17.60 21.35
N ARG A 6 4.19 18.68 20.72
CA ARG A 6 2.77 18.83 20.36
C ARG A 6 2.37 17.93 19.19
N ALA A 7 3.25 17.74 18.21
CA ALA A 7 2.99 16.87 17.08
C ALA A 7 2.94 15.40 17.52
N ASP A 8 3.85 14.96 18.40
CA ASP A 8 3.83 13.58 18.92
C ASP A 8 2.57 13.30 19.76
N ALA A 9 2.20 14.24 20.64
CA ALA A 9 0.97 14.13 21.44
C ALA A 9 -0.26 14.00 20.55
N ARG A 10 -0.33 14.80 19.48
CA ARG A 10 -1.46 14.77 18.55
C ARG A 10 -1.52 13.47 17.74
N LEU A 11 -0.36 12.94 17.33
CA LEU A 11 -0.30 11.68 16.60
C LEU A 11 -0.80 10.51 17.46
N ARG A 12 -0.43 10.49 18.75
CA ARG A 12 -0.90 9.48 19.71
C ARG A 12 -2.41 9.52 19.90
N GLU A 13 -3.01 10.70 19.97
CA GLU A 13 -4.47 10.86 20.04
C GLU A 13 -5.16 10.26 18.81
N ILE A 14 -4.62 10.53 17.62
CA ILE A 14 -5.15 9.99 16.36
C ILE A 14 -5.03 8.46 16.35
N ALA A 15 -3.87 7.92 16.72
CA ALA A 15 -3.64 6.48 16.81
C ALA A 15 -4.62 5.79 17.76
N ALA A 16 -4.88 6.40 18.93
CA ALA A 16 -5.84 5.90 19.90
C ALA A 16 -7.29 5.87 19.35
N VAL A 17 -7.72 6.91 18.62
CA VAL A 17 -9.05 6.94 17.98
C VAL A 17 -9.16 5.87 16.90
N MET A 18 -8.08 5.65 16.15
CA MET A 18 -8.02 4.65 15.08
C MET A 18 -7.84 3.22 15.59
N GLY A 19 -7.55 3.03 16.88
CA GLY A 19 -7.31 1.71 17.48
C GLY A 19 -6.02 1.04 17.02
N CYS A 20 -5.01 1.82 16.61
CA CYS A 20 -3.71 1.32 16.16
C CYS A 20 -2.53 1.88 17.00
N PRO A 21 -1.37 1.21 17.02
CA PRO A 21 -0.16 1.75 17.65
C PRO A 21 0.35 3.00 16.91
N VAL A 22 0.90 3.98 17.65
CA VAL A 22 1.42 5.23 17.04
C VAL A 22 2.63 4.97 16.14
N GLU A 23 3.37 3.89 16.40
CA GLU A 23 4.49 3.38 15.61
C GLU A 23 4.08 3.07 14.17
N ALA A 24 2.80 2.80 13.90
CA ALA A 24 2.28 2.61 12.54
C ALA A 24 2.42 3.88 11.67
N PHE A 25 2.44 5.07 12.27
CA PHE A 25 2.68 6.33 11.54
C PHE A 25 4.17 6.61 11.32
N TYR A 26 5.04 5.87 12.02
CA TYR A 26 6.49 5.99 11.95
C TYR A 26 7.14 4.82 11.18
N ALA A 27 6.32 3.91 10.61
CA ALA A 27 6.81 2.82 9.78
C ALA A 27 7.64 3.38 8.61
N SER A 28 8.83 2.79 8.41
CA SER A 28 9.80 3.31 7.44
C SER A 28 9.26 3.27 6.01
N GLU A 29 9.76 4.16 5.15
CA GLU A 29 9.37 4.31 3.75
C GLU A 29 9.32 3.00 2.93
N GLY A 30 10.01 1.93 3.38
CA GLY A 30 9.96 0.60 2.78
C GLY A 30 8.61 -0.11 2.87
N GLU A 31 7.83 0.08 3.94
CA GLU A 31 6.45 -0.43 4.05
C GLU A 31 5.43 0.60 3.53
N ALA A 32 5.78 1.89 3.60
CA ALA A 32 4.96 2.96 3.05
C ALA A 32 4.90 2.90 1.51
N GLY A 33 5.95 2.41 0.85
CA GLY A 33 5.97 2.20 -0.60
C GLY A 33 4.89 1.22 -1.06
N ASP A 34 4.77 0.07 -0.39
CA ASP A 34 3.75 -0.94 -0.71
C ASP A 34 2.32 -0.45 -0.40
N ALA A 35 2.14 0.24 0.74
CA ALA A 35 0.87 0.86 1.07
C ALA A 35 0.47 1.95 0.05
N THR A 36 1.43 2.74 -0.45
CA THR A 36 1.19 3.78 -1.45
C THR A 36 0.82 3.19 -2.80
N MET A 37 1.54 2.15 -3.26
CA MET A 37 1.23 1.46 -4.51
C MET A 37 -0.11 0.73 -4.45
N THR A 38 -0.44 0.14 -3.30
CA THR A 38 -1.75 -0.50 -3.08
C THR A 38 -2.88 0.53 -3.10
N TYR A 39 -2.71 1.68 -2.43
CA TYR A 39 -3.68 2.76 -2.45
C TYR A 39 -3.88 3.33 -3.87
N GLU A 40 -2.80 3.57 -4.61
CA GLU A 40 -2.86 4.02 -5.99
C GLU A 40 -3.65 3.03 -6.87
N LEU A 41 -3.38 1.72 -6.73
CA LEU A 41 -4.11 0.68 -7.46
C LEU A 41 -5.61 0.72 -7.15
N LEU A 42 -5.99 0.91 -5.88
CA LEU A 42 -7.40 1.05 -5.47
C LEU A 42 -8.04 2.29 -6.09
N CYS A 43 -7.36 3.44 -6.08
CA CYS A 43 -7.85 4.67 -6.71
C CYS A 43 -8.09 4.48 -8.22
N LEU A 44 -7.12 3.88 -8.93
CA LEU A 44 -7.24 3.58 -10.35
C LEU A 44 -8.40 2.62 -10.63
N TRP A 45 -8.57 1.57 -9.81
CA TRP A 45 -9.67 0.62 -9.95
C TRP A 45 -11.04 1.28 -9.81
N HIS A 46 -11.18 2.22 -8.86
CA HIS A 46 -12.40 2.99 -8.67
C HIS A 46 -12.66 3.98 -9.82
N ALA A 47 -11.61 4.56 -10.43
CA ALA A 47 -11.74 5.48 -11.55
C ALA A 47 -12.21 4.78 -12.84
N ILE A 48 -11.79 3.53 -13.06
CA ILE A 48 -12.19 2.74 -14.24
C ILE A 48 -13.64 2.28 -14.07
N GLN A 49 -14.55 2.92 -14.80
CA GLN A 49 -15.98 2.58 -14.78
C GLN A 49 -16.34 1.44 -15.75
N GLU A 50 -15.58 1.28 -16.84
CA GLU A 50 -15.89 0.29 -17.86
C GLU A 50 -15.46 -1.13 -17.45
N PRO A 51 -16.36 -2.14 -17.50
CA PRO A 51 -16.02 -3.52 -17.17
C PRO A 51 -14.85 -4.07 -17.98
N GLN A 52 -14.77 -3.76 -19.27
CA GLN A 52 -13.68 -4.19 -20.14
C GLN A 52 -12.33 -3.57 -19.72
N GLY A 53 -12.34 -2.34 -19.18
CA GLY A 53 -11.14 -1.71 -18.64
C GLY A 53 -10.60 -2.47 -17.42
N ARG A 54 -11.49 -2.85 -16.51
CA ARG A 54 -11.17 -3.66 -15.32
C ARG A 54 -10.63 -5.04 -15.69
N GLU A 55 -11.21 -5.70 -16.69
CA GLU A 55 -10.72 -6.99 -17.18
C GLU A 55 -9.28 -6.93 -17.72
N ARG A 56 -8.93 -5.86 -18.44
CA ARG A 56 -7.55 -5.66 -18.93
C ARG A 56 -6.56 -5.51 -17.78
N VAL A 57 -6.89 -4.70 -16.77
CA VAL A 57 -6.05 -4.52 -15.58
C VAL A 57 -5.85 -5.85 -14.85
N LEU A 58 -6.91 -6.62 -14.61
CA LEU A 58 -6.80 -7.93 -13.96
C LEU A 58 -5.96 -8.91 -14.77
N ARG A 59 -6.07 -8.90 -16.10
CA ARG A 59 -5.24 -9.75 -16.97
C ARG A 59 -3.75 -9.41 -16.81
N SER A 60 -3.40 -8.13 -16.84
CA SER A 60 -2.02 -7.69 -16.65
C SER A 60 -1.50 -8.04 -15.25
N ALA A 61 -2.28 -7.78 -14.19
CA ALA A 61 -1.89 -8.10 -12.82
C ALA A 61 -1.63 -9.61 -12.63
N ARG A 62 -2.49 -10.48 -13.19
CA ARG A 62 -2.29 -11.93 -13.16
C ARG A 62 -1.03 -12.36 -13.92
N HIS A 63 -0.75 -11.72 -15.05
CA HIS A 63 0.43 -12.02 -15.84
C HIS A 63 1.73 -11.66 -15.09
N GLU A 64 1.79 -10.52 -14.40
CA GLU A 64 2.94 -10.17 -13.58
C GLU A 64 3.14 -11.15 -12.41
N ALA A 65 2.07 -11.50 -11.69
CA ALA A 65 2.14 -12.49 -10.61
C ALA A 65 2.65 -13.87 -11.08
N GLN A 66 2.28 -14.28 -12.31
CA GLN A 66 2.77 -15.51 -12.91
C GLN A 66 4.26 -15.46 -13.23
N LYS A 67 4.79 -14.34 -13.72
CA LYS A 67 6.23 -14.19 -13.99
C LYS A 67 7.07 -14.32 -12.72
N GLU A 68 6.64 -13.69 -11.64
CA GLU A 68 7.34 -13.78 -10.35
C GLU A 68 7.38 -15.22 -9.83
N THR A 69 6.26 -15.94 -9.97
CA THR A 69 6.17 -17.37 -9.60
C THR A 69 7.10 -18.25 -10.46
N GLN A 70 7.26 -17.95 -11.75
CA GLN A 70 8.14 -18.69 -12.65
C GLN A 70 9.62 -18.35 -12.46
N GLY A 71 9.95 -17.08 -12.21
CA GLY A 71 11.30 -16.64 -11.88
C GLY A 71 11.82 -17.25 -10.58
N ALA A 72 10.95 -17.41 -9.58
CA ALA A 72 11.27 -18.10 -8.33
C ALA A 72 11.61 -19.58 -8.54
N LYS A 73 10.89 -20.28 -9.44
CA LYS A 73 11.13 -21.70 -9.76
C LYS A 73 12.37 -21.96 -10.63
N ALA A 74 12.86 -20.97 -11.36
CA ALA A 74 14.05 -21.09 -12.21
C ALA A 74 15.36 -20.79 -11.45
N ALA A 75 15.26 -20.25 -10.23
CA ALA A 75 16.38 -19.94 -9.34
C ALA A 75 16.60 -21.00 -8.23
N GLU A 76 15.78 -22.06 -8.22
CA GLU A 76 15.88 -23.24 -7.35
C GLU A 76 16.52 -24.41 -8.12
#